data_AF-A0A816C7E7-F1
#
_entry.id   AF-A0A816C7E7-F1
#
_cell.length_a   1.000
_cell.length_b   1.000
_cell.length_c   1.000
_cell.angle_alpha   90.00
_cell.angle_beta   90.00
_cell.angle_gamma   90.00
#
_symmetry.space_group_name_H-M   'P 1'
#
loop_
_entity.id
_entity.type
_entity.pdbx_description
1 polymer ?
#
loop_
_entity_poly.entity_id
_entity_poly.type
_entity_poly.pdbx_seq_one_letter_code
_entity_poly.pdbx_strand_id
1 'polypeptide(L)'
;ASIDDCSRHVTKLVTKRETEDANNINRSADEFVAKVQKIIPQYKPDLILNTDQSGLQLEMHSNRTLSFEGEKLTLAKVRSVSNTTHSYTVQPLISMQGNCVGPLFLCLKEPTGHMSENIKNNLFQADNVVVTCSKSGKLTTSLVEYWVDKVLQPTVKDGKCLLLSDYWGGQRDANLYRKVKNLERLEIPKKTTSMIQPLDGKSSLESFLLSNP
;
A
#
# COMPACT_ATOMS: atom_id res chain seq x y z
N ALA A 1 48.86 -2.60 -11.52
CA ALA A 1 47.52 -2.03 -11.31
C ALA A 1 47.46 -1.56 -9.88
N SER A 2 47.47 -0.24 -9.67
CA SER A 2 47.45 0.35 -8.33
C SER A 2 46.02 0.27 -7.79
N ILE A 3 45.86 -0.34 -6.63
CA ILE A 3 44.63 -0.23 -5.84
C ILE A 3 44.70 1.15 -5.19
N ASP A 4 43.96 2.12 -5.75
CA ASP A 4 43.72 3.40 -5.08
C ASP A 4 42.79 3.13 -3.88
N ASP A 5 43.39 3.01 -2.70
CA ASP A 5 42.64 3.03 -1.44
C ASP A 5 42.41 4.50 -1.06
N CYS A 6 41.16 4.96 -1.20
CA CYS A 6 40.78 6.34 -0.94
C CYS A 6 40.03 6.42 0.38
N SER A 7 40.56 7.20 1.34
CA SER A 7 39.89 7.51 2.60
C SER A 7 38.52 8.16 2.34
N ARG A 8 37.46 7.60 2.92
CA ARG A 8 36.08 8.12 2.80
C ARG A 8 35.56 8.59 4.16
N HIS A 9 34.83 9.71 4.15
CA HIS A 9 34.10 10.16 5.33
C HIS A 9 33.01 9.15 5.71
N VAL A 10 33.02 8.70 6.96
CA VAL A 10 31.98 7.80 7.49
C VAL A 10 30.69 8.59 7.64
N THR A 11 29.73 8.36 6.74
CA THR A 11 28.45 9.07 6.69
C THR A 11 27.42 8.54 7.68
N LYS A 12 27.57 7.30 8.15
CA LYS A 12 26.70 6.67 9.13
C LYS A 12 27.45 5.59 9.90
N LEU A 13 27.36 5.64 11.22
CA LEU A 13 27.79 4.55 12.10
C LEU A 13 26.59 3.64 12.36
N VAL A 14 26.79 2.33 12.23
CA VAL A 14 25.77 1.32 12.49
C VAL A 14 26.26 0.35 13.56
N THR A 15 25.35 -0.11 14.40
CA THR A 15 25.63 -1.10 15.44
C THR A 15 25.59 -2.51 14.85
N LYS A 16 26.30 -3.46 15.48
CA LYS A 16 26.24 -4.88 15.11
C LYS A 16 24.80 -5.40 15.07
N ARG A 17 23.97 -4.96 16.02
CA ARG A 17 22.55 -5.29 16.10
C ARG A 17 21.76 -4.80 14.89
N GLU A 18 21.98 -3.56 14.43
CA GLU A 18 21.33 -3.04 13.23
C GLU A 18 21.74 -3.81 11.97
N THR A 19 23.00 -4.25 11.88
CA THR A 19 23.48 -5.08 10.77
C THR A 19 22.88 -6.50 10.82
N GLU A 20 22.81 -7.13 11.99
CA GLU A 20 22.18 -8.45 12.17
C GLU A 20 20.66 -8.38 11.92
N ASP A 21 19.99 -7.33 12.40
CA ASP A 21 18.58 -7.07 12.10
C ASP A 21 18.35 -6.86 10.60
N ALA A 22 19.23 -6.14 9.90
CA ALA A 22 19.15 -5.96 8.45
C ALA A 22 19.33 -7.30 7.70
N ASN A 23 20.29 -8.13 8.09
CA ASN A 23 20.47 -9.46 7.49
C ASN A 23 19.26 -10.37 7.73
N ASN A 24 18.66 -10.30 8.92
CA ASN A 24 17.45 -11.05 9.24
C ASN A 24 16.24 -10.58 8.40
N ILE A 25 16.09 -9.27 8.21
CA ILE A 25 15.06 -8.67 7.37
C ILE A 25 15.23 -9.15 5.92
N ASN A 26 16.44 -9.05 5.36
CA ASN A 26 16.73 -9.50 4.01
C ASN A 26 16.43 -10.99 3.82
N ARG A 27 16.94 -11.85 4.73
CA ARG A 27 16.66 -13.29 4.67
C ARG A 27 15.17 -13.59 4.72
N SER A 28 14.42 -12.89 5.60
CA SER A 28 12.97 -13.10 5.68
C SER A 28 12.23 -12.67 4.41
N ALA A 29 12.73 -11.63 3.72
CA ALA A 29 12.23 -11.20 2.43
C ALA A 29 12.48 -12.27 1.35
N ASP A 30 13.72 -12.79 1.27
CA ASP A 30 14.12 -13.81 0.30
C ASP A 30 13.33 -15.12 0.51
N GLU A 31 13.18 -15.57 1.76
CA GLU A 31 12.39 -16.75 2.11
C GLU A 31 10.91 -16.59 1.69
N PHE A 32 10.36 -15.39 1.87
CA PHE A 32 8.99 -15.08 1.45
C PHE A 32 8.86 -15.10 -0.07
N VAL A 33 9.77 -14.45 -0.80
CA VAL A 33 9.80 -14.46 -2.28
C VAL A 33 9.88 -15.89 -2.80
N ALA A 34 10.83 -16.68 -2.30
CA ALA A 34 11.00 -18.07 -2.69
C ALA A 34 9.77 -18.94 -2.38
N LYS A 35 9.06 -18.66 -1.28
CA LYS A 35 7.79 -19.30 -0.96
C LYS A 35 6.70 -18.92 -1.96
N VAL A 36 6.53 -17.64 -2.25
CA VAL A 36 5.50 -17.12 -3.15
C VAL A 36 5.73 -17.65 -4.58
N GLN A 37 6.97 -17.66 -5.07
CA GLN A 37 7.35 -18.22 -6.38
C GLN A 37 6.96 -19.69 -6.55
N LYS A 38 6.99 -20.49 -5.47
CA LYS A 38 6.54 -21.90 -5.50
C LYS A 38 5.02 -22.05 -5.55
N ILE A 39 4.28 -21.06 -5.04
CA ILE A 39 2.82 -21.09 -4.93
C ILE A 39 2.17 -20.53 -6.19
N ILE A 40 2.72 -19.46 -6.78
CA ILE A 40 2.20 -18.77 -7.96
C ILE A 40 1.75 -19.70 -9.10
N PRO A 41 2.52 -20.74 -9.52
CA PRO A 41 2.12 -21.61 -10.63
C PRO A 41 0.79 -22.35 -10.41
N GLN A 42 0.29 -22.42 -9.18
CA GLN A 42 -0.98 -23.05 -8.82
C GLN A 42 -2.19 -22.14 -9.06
N TYR A 43 -1.96 -20.87 -9.40
CA TYR A 43 -2.98 -19.84 -9.53
C TYR A 43 -2.95 -19.24 -10.94
N LYS A 44 -4.13 -18.89 -11.46
CA LYS A 44 -4.19 -18.03 -12.65
C LYS A 44 -3.70 -16.64 -12.26
N PRO A 45 -2.88 -15.97 -13.06
CA PRO A 45 -2.31 -14.71 -12.60
C PRO A 45 -3.37 -13.60 -12.38
N ASP A 46 -4.54 -13.66 -13.06
CA ASP A 46 -5.69 -12.76 -12.79
C ASP A 46 -6.31 -12.95 -11.39
N LEU A 47 -6.00 -14.07 -10.72
CA LEU A 47 -6.47 -14.42 -9.38
C LEU A 47 -5.35 -14.30 -8.32
N ILE A 48 -4.19 -13.78 -8.70
CA ILE A 48 -3.10 -13.44 -7.79
C ILE A 48 -3.20 -11.94 -7.55
N LEU A 49 -3.54 -11.56 -6.32
CA LEU A 49 -3.97 -10.23 -5.95
C LEU A 49 -3.00 -9.61 -4.95
N ASN A 50 -2.78 -8.30 -5.05
CA ASN A 50 -2.11 -7.50 -4.05
C ASN A 50 -2.97 -6.30 -3.66
N THR A 51 -2.83 -5.87 -2.41
CA THR A 51 -3.54 -4.72 -1.89
C THR A 51 -2.64 -3.96 -0.94
N ASP A 52 -2.77 -2.64 -0.97
CA ASP A 52 -2.09 -1.73 -0.06
C ASP A 52 -2.89 -0.44 0.11
N GLN A 53 -2.65 0.27 1.21
CA GLN A 53 -3.26 1.55 1.50
C GLN A 53 -2.35 2.69 1.08
N SER A 54 -2.91 3.67 0.38
CA SER A 54 -2.20 4.89 0.01
C SER A 54 -2.99 6.12 0.43
N GLY A 55 -2.32 7.02 1.15
CA GLY A 55 -2.86 8.33 1.48
C GLY A 55 -2.67 9.29 0.31
N LEU A 56 -3.73 9.92 -0.16
CA LEU A 56 -3.71 10.94 -1.22
C LEU A 56 -4.19 12.28 -0.65
N GLN A 57 -3.44 13.34 -0.93
CA GLN A 57 -3.87 14.70 -0.59
C GLN A 57 -5.04 15.11 -1.47
N LEU A 58 -6.01 15.84 -0.89
CA LEU A 58 -7.13 16.41 -1.65
C LEU A 58 -6.66 17.41 -2.71
N GLU A 59 -5.55 18.10 -2.43
CA GLU A 59 -4.88 18.97 -3.38
C GLU A 59 -3.37 18.70 -3.36
N MET A 60 -2.85 18.25 -4.51
CA MET A 60 -1.42 18.12 -4.73
C MET A 60 -0.82 19.47 -5.09
N HIS A 61 0.36 19.75 -4.55
CA HIS A 61 1.15 20.92 -4.89
C HIS A 61 2.63 20.53 -4.95
N SER A 62 3.42 21.28 -5.71
CA SER A 62 4.86 21.08 -5.75
C SER A 62 5.51 21.77 -4.55
N ASN A 63 6.37 21.05 -3.84
CA ASN A 63 7.24 21.63 -2.81
C ASN A 63 8.40 22.47 -3.40
N ARG A 64 8.49 22.54 -4.73
CA ARG A 64 9.53 23.26 -5.46
C ARG A 64 8.90 24.11 -6.55
N THR A 65 9.33 25.36 -6.64
CA THR A 65 9.04 26.25 -7.76
C THR A 65 10.31 26.97 -8.15
N LEU A 66 10.38 27.44 -9.40
CA LEU A 66 11.43 28.37 -9.80
C LEU A 66 11.17 29.70 -9.09
N SER A 67 12.19 30.21 -8.39
CA SER A 67 12.16 31.45 -7.62
C SER A 67 13.49 32.19 -7.78
N PHE A 68 13.57 33.43 -7.31
CA PHE A 68 14.80 34.20 -7.37
C PHE A 68 15.79 33.76 -6.30
N GLU A 69 17.07 33.73 -6.64
CA GLU A 69 18.14 33.40 -5.70
C GLU A 69 18.23 34.47 -4.59
N GLY A 70 18.36 34.04 -3.33
CA GLY A 70 18.42 34.93 -2.16
C GLY A 70 17.06 35.43 -1.65
N GLU A 71 15.95 35.00 -2.25
CA GLU A 71 14.60 35.29 -1.78
C GLU A 71 14.33 34.68 -0.39
N LYS A 72 13.78 35.49 0.53
CA LYS A 72 13.47 35.05 1.91
C LYS A 72 12.19 34.22 2.01
N LEU A 73 11.25 34.39 1.08
CA LEU A 73 9.93 33.75 1.13
C LEU A 73 9.40 33.48 -0.28
N THR A 74 9.44 32.21 -0.70
CA THR A 74 8.82 31.75 -1.94
C THR A 74 7.36 31.38 -1.74
N LEU A 75 6.48 32.01 -2.50
CA LEU A 75 5.03 31.79 -2.42
C LEU A 75 4.53 30.85 -3.52
N ALA A 76 3.65 29.92 -3.16
CA ALA A 76 2.92 29.06 -4.08
C ALA A 76 1.41 29.26 -3.92
N LYS A 77 0.68 29.28 -5.03
CA LYS A 77 -0.78 29.39 -5.02
C LYS A 77 -1.42 28.00 -5.07
N VAL A 78 -2.33 27.75 -4.14
CA VAL A 78 -3.19 26.56 -4.08
C VAL A 78 -4.66 27.00 -4.05
N ARG A 79 -5.59 26.12 -4.41
CA ARG A 79 -7.04 26.36 -4.31
C ARG A 79 -7.48 26.41 -2.86
N SER A 80 -6.96 25.53 -2.02
CA SER A 80 -7.21 25.54 -0.58
C SER A 80 -6.02 25.02 0.22
N VAL A 81 -5.54 25.83 1.16
CA VAL A 81 -4.49 25.44 2.11
C VAL A 81 -4.95 24.28 3.02
N SER A 82 -6.25 24.15 3.29
CA SER A 82 -6.74 22.98 4.04
C SER A 82 -6.57 21.71 3.23
N ASN A 83 -6.80 21.75 1.92
CA ASN A 83 -6.81 20.56 1.07
C ASN A 83 -5.40 20.03 0.77
N THR A 84 -4.36 20.84 1.00
CA THR A 84 -2.96 20.39 0.94
C THR A 84 -2.54 19.59 2.17
N THR A 85 -3.25 19.74 3.29
CA THR A 85 -2.97 19.05 4.56
C THR A 85 -3.95 17.92 4.86
N HIS A 86 -5.13 17.95 4.24
CA HIS A 86 -6.12 16.89 4.37
C HIS A 86 -5.91 15.84 3.28
N SER A 87 -5.90 14.59 3.71
CA SER A 87 -5.80 13.43 2.84
C SER A 87 -6.98 12.49 3.05
N TYR A 88 -7.22 11.67 2.04
CA TYR A 88 -8.07 10.49 2.11
C TYR A 88 -7.21 9.26 1.82
N THR A 89 -7.69 8.09 2.20
CA THR A 89 -7.00 6.83 1.95
C THR A 89 -7.72 6.08 0.84
N VAL A 90 -6.95 5.58 -0.12
CA VAL A 90 -7.41 4.62 -1.11
C VAL A 90 -6.80 3.26 -0.83
N GLN A 91 -7.53 2.19 -1.14
CA GLN A 91 -7.01 0.83 -1.10
C GLN A 91 -7.48 0.08 -2.35
N PRO A 92 -6.66 0.05 -3.41
CA PRO A 92 -6.93 -0.77 -4.58
C PRO A 92 -6.67 -2.26 -4.30
N LEU A 93 -7.23 -3.09 -5.16
CA LEU A 93 -6.91 -4.51 -5.27
C LEU A 93 -6.45 -4.75 -6.71
N ILE A 94 -5.21 -5.17 -6.88
CA ILE A 94 -4.55 -5.25 -8.20
C ILE A 94 -4.14 -6.69 -8.46
N SER A 95 -4.45 -7.22 -9.64
CA SER A 95 -4.02 -8.55 -10.06
C SER A 95 -2.57 -8.55 -10.54
N MET A 96 -1.98 -9.74 -10.70
CA MET A 96 -0.60 -9.89 -11.18
C MET A 96 -0.38 -9.23 -12.55
N GLN A 97 -1.39 -9.22 -13.43
CA GLN A 97 -1.42 -8.54 -14.74
C GLN A 97 -1.39 -7.02 -14.64
N GLY A 98 -1.52 -6.45 -13.44
CA GLY A 98 -1.64 -5.01 -13.24
C GLY A 98 -3.06 -4.47 -13.41
N ASN A 99 -4.08 -5.33 -13.49
CA ASN A 99 -5.47 -4.88 -13.56
C ASN A 99 -5.99 -4.53 -12.17
N CYS A 100 -6.66 -3.39 -12.02
CA CYS A 100 -7.46 -3.12 -10.83
C CYS A 100 -8.71 -4.02 -10.87
N VAL A 101 -8.88 -4.88 -9.88
CA VAL A 101 -9.98 -5.84 -9.78
C VAL A 101 -10.93 -5.46 -8.66
N GLY A 102 -12.23 -5.51 -8.96
CA GLY A 102 -13.26 -5.06 -8.01
C GLY A 102 -13.31 -3.54 -7.83
N PRO A 103 -14.17 -3.05 -6.93
CA PRO A 103 -14.31 -1.62 -6.67
C PRO A 103 -13.12 -1.06 -5.88
N LEU A 104 -12.75 0.19 -6.15
CA LEU A 104 -11.76 0.92 -5.36
C LEU A 104 -12.34 1.25 -3.99
N PHE A 105 -11.60 0.95 -2.92
CA PHE A 105 -11.98 1.37 -1.58
C PHE A 105 -11.48 2.77 -1.29
N LEU A 106 -12.37 3.66 -0.84
CA LEU A 106 -12.09 5.05 -0.54
C LEU A 106 -12.54 5.37 0.90
N CYS A 107 -11.60 5.79 1.74
CA CYS A 107 -11.88 6.22 3.11
C CYS A 107 -11.59 7.71 3.27
N LEU A 108 -12.65 8.51 3.41
CA LEU A 108 -12.58 9.94 3.65
C LEU A 108 -12.22 10.23 5.12
N LYS A 109 -11.52 11.34 5.35
CA LYS A 109 -11.20 11.82 6.69
C LYS A 109 -12.26 12.83 7.15
N GLU A 110 -13.18 12.38 8.00
CA GLU A 110 -14.26 13.22 8.53
C GLU A 110 -14.03 13.53 10.02
N PRO A 111 -14.06 14.79 10.49
CA PRO A 111 -13.75 15.14 11.89
C PRO A 111 -14.57 14.38 12.94
N THR A 112 -15.82 14.07 12.62
CA THR A 112 -16.75 13.33 13.48
C THR A 112 -16.60 11.80 13.35
N GLY A 113 -15.87 11.32 12.35
CA GLY A 113 -15.80 9.91 11.97
C GLY A 113 -17.03 9.38 11.22
N HIS A 114 -18.00 10.25 10.93
CA HIS A 114 -19.24 9.89 10.25
C HIS A 114 -19.50 10.79 9.06
N MET A 115 -20.04 10.20 7.98
CA MET A 115 -20.42 10.93 6.79
C MET A 115 -21.73 11.66 7.08
N SER A 116 -21.71 13.00 6.99
CA SER A 116 -22.93 13.80 7.15
C SER A 116 -23.88 13.59 5.97
N GLU A 117 -25.18 13.81 6.20
CA GLU A 117 -26.23 13.71 5.16
C GLU A 117 -25.96 14.64 3.98
N ASN A 118 -25.39 15.82 4.23
CA ASN A 118 -24.97 16.73 3.18
C ASN A 118 -23.91 16.09 2.26
N ILE A 119 -22.91 15.44 2.84
CA ILE A 119 -21.89 14.72 2.07
C ILE A 119 -22.53 13.54 1.33
N LYS A 120 -23.34 12.72 1.99
CA LYS A 120 -24.01 11.57 1.33
C LYS A 120 -24.84 11.98 0.12
N ASN A 121 -25.53 13.12 0.19
CA ASN A 121 -26.42 13.59 -0.87
C ASN A 121 -25.67 14.25 -2.05
N ASN A 122 -24.48 14.81 -1.81
CA ASN A 122 -23.71 15.52 -2.83
C ASN A 122 -22.50 14.74 -3.35
N LEU A 123 -22.12 13.66 -2.67
CA LEU A 123 -21.00 12.84 -3.08
C LEU A 123 -21.34 12.09 -4.37
N PHE A 124 -20.46 12.23 -5.35
CA PHE A 124 -20.54 11.44 -6.57
C PHE A 124 -20.49 9.95 -6.25
N GLN A 125 -21.51 9.21 -6.68
CA GLN A 125 -21.58 7.77 -6.53
C GLN A 125 -21.11 7.10 -7.82
N ALA A 126 -20.02 6.35 -7.73
CA ALA A 126 -19.49 5.55 -8.82
C ALA A 126 -19.70 4.08 -8.50
N ASP A 127 -20.19 3.31 -9.46
CA ASP A 127 -20.47 1.87 -9.27
C ASP A 127 -19.22 1.05 -8.89
N ASN A 128 -18.05 1.53 -9.31
CA ASN A 128 -16.76 0.89 -9.07
C ASN A 128 -15.98 1.51 -7.89
N VAL A 129 -16.64 2.22 -6.97
CA VAL A 129 -16.01 2.79 -5.78
C VAL A 129 -16.85 2.50 -4.53
N VAL A 130 -16.22 1.92 -3.52
CA VAL A 130 -16.82 1.78 -2.18
C VAL A 130 -16.30 2.90 -1.30
N VAL A 131 -17.16 3.85 -0.96
CA VAL A 131 -16.81 4.99 -0.13
C VAL A 131 -17.23 4.78 1.32
N THR A 132 -16.33 5.13 2.24
CA THR A 132 -16.58 5.22 3.68
C THR A 132 -15.82 6.42 4.27
N CYS A 133 -15.90 6.61 5.59
CA CYS A 133 -15.16 7.65 6.28
C CYS A 133 -14.64 7.18 7.65
N SER A 134 -13.61 7.85 8.14
CA SER A 134 -13.11 7.69 9.51
C SER A 134 -12.52 8.99 10.04
N LYS A 135 -12.34 9.09 11.36
CA LYS A 135 -11.79 10.31 11.98
C LYS A 135 -10.36 10.61 11.56
N SER A 136 -9.56 9.57 11.35
CA SER A 136 -8.15 9.69 10.99
C SER A 136 -7.89 9.52 9.50
N GLY A 137 -8.87 9.05 8.72
CA GLY A 137 -8.69 8.55 7.37
C GLY A 137 -7.95 7.20 7.30
N LYS A 138 -7.40 6.70 8.43
CA LYS A 138 -6.75 5.38 8.48
C LYS A 138 -7.81 4.29 8.59
N LEU A 139 -7.55 3.14 8.00
CA LEU A 139 -8.36 1.97 8.28
C LEU A 139 -8.15 1.54 9.73
N THR A 140 -9.23 1.12 10.37
CA THR A 140 -9.27 0.39 11.62
C THR A 140 -9.61 -1.07 11.30
N THR A 141 -9.53 -1.98 12.26
CA THR A 141 -9.97 -3.37 12.06
C THR A 141 -11.39 -3.46 11.50
N SER A 142 -12.31 -2.61 11.98
CA SER A 142 -13.69 -2.54 11.47
C SER A 142 -13.78 -2.06 10.01
N LEU A 143 -12.91 -1.14 9.59
CA LEU A 143 -12.86 -0.70 8.20
C LEU A 143 -12.24 -1.77 7.29
N VAL A 144 -11.30 -2.57 7.80
CA VAL A 144 -10.79 -3.74 7.08
C VAL A 144 -11.90 -4.78 6.93
N GLU A 145 -12.68 -5.04 7.99
CA GLU A 145 -13.83 -5.95 7.89
C GLU A 145 -14.82 -5.48 6.83
N TYR A 146 -15.15 -4.18 6.83
CA TYR A 146 -16.01 -3.57 5.84
C TYR A 146 -15.42 -3.66 4.42
N TRP A 147 -14.12 -3.45 4.26
CA TRP A 147 -13.42 -3.66 2.99
C TRP A 147 -13.50 -5.12 2.54
N VAL A 148 -13.32 -6.09 3.44
CA VAL A 148 -13.44 -7.51 3.11
C VAL A 148 -14.85 -7.81 2.59
N ASP A 149 -15.89 -7.32 3.27
CA ASP A 149 -17.29 -7.60 2.91
C ASP A 149 -17.73 -6.92 1.62
N LYS A 150 -17.26 -5.69 1.36
CA LYS A 150 -17.73 -4.86 0.25
C LYS A 150 -16.85 -4.91 -0.98
N VAL A 151 -15.57 -5.27 -0.83
CA VAL A 151 -14.59 -5.26 -1.91
C VAL A 151 -14.03 -6.65 -2.14
N LEU A 152 -13.36 -7.24 -1.15
CA LEU A 152 -12.60 -8.48 -1.36
C LEU A 152 -13.52 -9.67 -1.67
N GLN A 153 -14.52 -9.92 -0.82
CA GLN A 153 -15.41 -11.07 -0.97
C GLN A 153 -16.22 -11.05 -2.28
N PRO A 154 -16.81 -9.92 -2.72
CA PRO A 154 -17.47 -9.85 -4.03
C PRO A 154 -16.51 -10.02 -5.22
N THR A 155 -15.24 -9.65 -5.04
CA THR A 155 -14.22 -9.75 -6.10
C THR A 155 -13.65 -11.15 -6.22
N VAL A 156 -13.45 -11.83 -5.10
CA VAL A 156 -13.06 -13.24 -5.03
C VAL A 156 -14.27 -14.10 -5.42
N LYS A 157 -14.36 -14.40 -6.72
CA LYS A 157 -15.37 -15.30 -7.30
C LYS A 157 -15.08 -16.77 -6.91
N ASP A 158 -15.67 -17.73 -7.64
CA ASP A 158 -15.49 -19.16 -7.38
C ASP A 158 -14.06 -19.69 -7.65
N GLY A 159 -13.16 -18.88 -8.21
CA GLY A 159 -11.77 -19.26 -8.45
C GLY A 159 -10.92 -19.23 -7.18
N LYS A 160 -9.97 -20.18 -7.07
CA LYS A 160 -8.93 -20.15 -6.04
C LYS A 160 -8.08 -18.87 -6.23
N CYS A 161 -8.11 -17.96 -5.26
CA CYS A 161 -7.40 -16.69 -5.29
C CYS A 161 -6.26 -16.67 -4.28
N LEU A 162 -5.16 -16.01 -4.62
CA LEU A 162 -4.02 -15.76 -3.74
C LEU A 162 -3.97 -14.26 -3.45
N LEU A 163 -4.01 -13.86 -2.17
CA LEU A 163 -3.87 -12.46 -1.75
C LEU A 163 -2.52 -12.26 -1.04
N LEU A 164 -1.71 -11.35 -1.56
CA LEU A 164 -0.51 -10.82 -0.93
C LEU A 164 -0.87 -9.50 -0.24
N SER A 165 -0.63 -9.37 1.07
CA SER A 165 -0.95 -8.17 1.84
C SER A 165 0.15 -7.84 2.84
N ASP A 166 0.32 -6.56 3.18
CA ASP A 166 1.34 -6.09 4.12
C ASP A 166 1.13 -6.59 5.57
N TYR A 167 2.21 -6.50 6.35
CA TYR A 167 2.20 -6.66 7.79
C TYR A 167 1.67 -5.42 8.49
N TRP A 168 0.35 -5.26 8.57
CA TRP A 168 -0.24 -4.15 9.32
C TRP A 168 -1.33 -4.59 10.30
N GLY A 169 -1.25 -4.09 11.54
CA GLY A 169 -2.01 -4.57 12.70
C GLY A 169 -3.51 -4.74 12.50
N GLY A 170 -4.18 -3.84 11.76
CA GLY A 170 -5.62 -3.94 11.48
C GLY A 170 -5.98 -4.95 10.37
N GLN A 171 -5.02 -5.37 9.55
CA GLN A 171 -5.19 -6.39 8.51
C GLN A 171 -4.73 -7.79 8.93
N ARG A 172 -4.16 -7.96 10.13
CA ARG A 172 -3.57 -9.24 10.55
C ARG A 172 -4.57 -10.28 11.02
N ASP A 173 -5.75 -9.86 11.47
CA ASP A 173 -6.72 -10.79 12.02
C ASP A 173 -7.19 -11.76 10.93
N ALA A 174 -6.66 -12.98 10.98
CA ALA A 174 -6.97 -14.03 10.01
C ALA A 174 -8.47 -14.35 9.99
N ASN A 175 -9.20 -14.10 11.08
CA ASN A 175 -10.65 -14.33 11.15
C ASN A 175 -11.42 -13.45 10.16
N LEU A 176 -10.93 -12.24 9.88
CA LEU A 176 -11.55 -11.34 8.90
C LEU A 176 -11.60 -11.96 7.51
N TYR A 177 -10.61 -12.79 7.15
CA TYR A 177 -10.48 -13.39 5.82
C TYR A 177 -11.08 -14.79 5.73
N ARG A 178 -11.30 -15.48 6.87
CA ARG A 178 -11.88 -16.84 6.89
C ARG A 178 -13.26 -16.92 6.24
N LYS A 179 -14.02 -15.82 6.24
CA LYS A 179 -15.32 -15.74 5.57
C LYS A 179 -15.22 -15.70 4.04
N VAL A 180 -14.05 -15.34 3.49
CA VAL A 180 -13.81 -15.32 2.05
C VAL A 180 -13.43 -16.73 1.60
N LYS A 181 -14.39 -17.41 0.94
CA LYS A 181 -14.15 -18.74 0.37
C LYS A 181 -13.09 -18.67 -0.73
N ASN A 182 -12.33 -19.75 -0.90
CA ASN A 182 -11.33 -19.90 -1.96
C ASN A 182 -10.17 -18.89 -1.93
N LEU A 183 -9.96 -18.21 -0.79
CA LEU A 183 -8.86 -17.26 -0.62
C LEU A 183 -7.71 -17.87 0.19
N GLU A 184 -6.53 -17.97 -0.41
CA GLU A 184 -5.27 -18.14 0.31
C GLU A 184 -4.65 -16.75 0.52
N ARG A 185 -4.33 -16.39 1.77
CA ARG A 185 -3.66 -15.12 2.09
C ARG A 185 -2.24 -15.38 2.55
N LEU A 186 -1.28 -14.68 1.95
CA LEU A 186 0.10 -14.62 2.41
C LEU A 186 0.40 -13.21 2.93
N GLU A 187 0.80 -13.16 4.20
CA GLU A 187 1.22 -11.92 4.86
C GLU A 187 2.71 -11.69 4.58
N ILE A 188 3.03 -10.52 4.03
CA ILE A 188 4.41 -10.08 3.82
C ILE A 188 5.08 -9.93 5.20
N PRO A 189 6.35 -10.34 5.39
CA PRO A 189 7.05 -10.18 6.66
C PRO A 189 7.15 -8.72 7.13
N LYS A 190 7.30 -8.51 8.45
CA LYS A 190 7.48 -7.14 8.96
C LYS A 190 8.75 -6.52 8.40
N LYS A 191 8.73 -5.20 8.19
CA LYS A 191 9.90 -4.39 7.82
C LYS A 191 10.51 -4.74 6.46
N THR A 192 9.85 -5.59 5.67
CA THR A 192 10.28 -5.93 4.32
C THR A 192 9.41 -5.23 3.27
N THR A 193 8.36 -4.51 3.66
CA THR A 193 7.40 -3.82 2.77
C THR A 193 8.12 -2.98 1.71
N SER A 194 9.04 -2.10 2.10
CA SER A 194 9.80 -1.26 1.16
C SER A 194 10.70 -2.03 0.18
N MET A 195 10.92 -3.33 0.43
CA MET A 195 11.74 -4.21 -0.41
C MET A 195 10.88 -5.07 -1.33
N ILE A 196 9.75 -5.57 -0.82
CA ILE A 196 9.02 -6.69 -1.46
C ILE A 196 7.51 -6.50 -1.55
N GLN A 197 6.97 -5.36 -1.14
CA GLN A 197 5.56 -5.03 -1.38
C GLN A 197 5.40 -4.54 -2.82
N PRO A 198 4.65 -5.27 -3.68
CA PRO A 198 4.54 -4.92 -5.09
C PRO A 198 3.94 -3.54 -5.35
N LEU A 199 3.07 -3.05 -4.46
CA LEU A 199 2.46 -1.72 -4.58
C LEU A 199 3.35 -0.56 -4.10
N ASP A 200 4.40 -0.82 -3.31
CA ASP A 200 5.37 0.20 -2.87
C ASP A 200 6.57 0.33 -3.83
N GLY A 201 6.86 -0.71 -4.63
CA GLY A 201 8.02 -0.79 -5.51
C GLY A 201 7.80 -0.22 -6.92
N LYS A 202 8.90 0.06 -7.64
CA LYS A 202 8.90 0.55 -9.05
C LYS A 202 8.51 -0.51 -10.09
N SER A 203 7.96 -1.64 -9.67
CA SER A 203 7.90 -2.89 -10.43
C SER A 203 6.53 -3.53 -10.22
N SER A 204 5.82 -3.86 -11.31
CA SER A 204 4.59 -4.66 -11.25
C SER A 204 4.80 -5.96 -10.48
N LEU A 205 3.72 -6.53 -9.93
CA LEU A 205 3.69 -7.86 -9.33
C LEU A 205 4.48 -8.89 -10.16
N GLU A 206 4.28 -8.90 -11.48
CA GLU A 206 5.04 -9.74 -12.41
C GLU A 206 6.54 -9.52 -12.32
N SER A 207 7.01 -8.28 -12.47
CA SER A 207 8.44 -7.99 -12.38
C SER A 207 9.03 -8.31 -11.01
N PHE A 208 8.31 -8.07 -9.91
CA PHE A 208 8.74 -8.43 -8.57
C PHE A 208 8.96 -9.95 -8.39
N LEU A 209 8.06 -10.76 -8.95
CA LEU A 209 8.07 -12.21 -8.77
C LEU A 209 9.00 -12.94 -9.76
N LEU A 210 9.28 -12.33 -10.91
CA LEU A 210 10.07 -12.90 -12.00
C LEU A 210 11.52 -12.40 -12.05
N SER A 211 11.89 -11.33 -11.31
CA SER A 211 13.24 -10.73 -11.41
C SER A 211 14.26 -11.24 -10.38
N ASN A 212 13.88 -12.07 -9.41
CA ASN A 212 14.80 -12.58 -8.39
C ASN A 212 14.95 -14.11 -8.51
N PRO A 213 15.97 -14.60 -9.22
CA PRO A 213 16.40 -16.00 -9.15
C PRO A 213 17.06 -16.33 -7.80
#